data_AF-A0AA50HUF7-F1
#
_entry.id   AF-A0AA50HUF7-F1
#
_cell.length_a   1.000
_cell.length_b   1.000
_cell.length_c   1.000
_cell.angle_alpha   90.00
_cell.angle_beta   90.00
_cell.angle_gamma   90.00
#
_symmetry.space_group_name_H-M   'P 1'
#
loop_
_entity.id
_entity.type
_entity.pdbx_description
1 polymer ?
#
loop_
_entity_poly.entity_id
_entity_poly.type
_entity_poly.pdbx_seq_one_letter_code
_entity_poly.pdbx_strand_id
1 'polypeptide(L)'
;MGCPTGGSGDRPLGIYLPSFDLASLWEAKGVLVSYFSIILPMGLFNLVGSLQNLESAAAAGDDYPTAPCLAVNGLGTIAAALFGSCFPTTIYIGHPGCKDMGARIGYSWLNGLVMAVLCLTGSLSLLVYLIPIDSAMAIVLWIGIIIVSQSFSATPVNHYPAVVIGLLPGIAAWGP
;
A
#
# COMPACT_ATOMS: atom_id res chain seq x y z
N MET A 1 4.55 29.80 -7.32
CA MET A 1 4.00 29.11 -8.50
C MET A 1 3.14 27.97 -7.96
N GLY A 2 1.92 28.20 -7.52
CA GLY A 2 0.80 28.70 -8.32
C GLY A 2 -0.09 27.52 -8.69
N CYS A 3 -0.58 26.79 -7.67
CA CYS A 3 -1.59 25.75 -7.84
C CYS A 3 -2.83 26.40 -8.48
N PRO A 4 -3.39 25.87 -9.58
CA PRO A 4 -4.65 26.36 -10.11
C PRO A 4 -5.78 25.96 -9.14
N THR A 5 -6.00 26.80 -8.13
CA THR A 5 -7.28 26.88 -7.42
C THR A 5 -8.23 27.68 -8.32
N GLY A 6 -9.06 26.97 -9.08
CA GLY A 6 -10.06 27.63 -9.91
C GLY A 6 -10.99 26.67 -10.65
N GLY A 7 -12.05 26.22 -9.96
CA GLY A 7 -13.34 25.94 -10.60
C GLY A 7 -13.82 24.48 -10.62
N SER A 8 -14.37 23.98 -9.50
CA SER A 8 -15.55 23.08 -9.48
C SER A 8 -15.90 22.67 -8.04
N GLY A 9 -16.55 23.57 -7.31
CA GLY A 9 -17.01 23.35 -5.94
C GLY A 9 -18.31 22.57 -5.77
N ASP A 10 -18.88 21.92 -6.80
CA ASP A 10 -20.27 21.42 -6.70
C ASP A 10 -20.58 20.04 -7.35
N ARG A 11 -19.58 19.22 -7.69
CA ARG A 11 -19.85 17.85 -8.16
C ARG A 11 -18.81 16.83 -7.67
N PRO A 12 -19.06 16.16 -6.51
CA PRO A 12 -18.21 15.05 -6.07
C PRO A 12 -18.34 13.81 -6.97
N LEU A 13 -19.32 13.82 -7.88
CA LEU A 13 -19.60 12.75 -8.82
C LEU A 13 -19.38 13.26 -10.25
N GLY A 14 -18.56 12.53 -11.00
CA GLY A 14 -18.18 12.86 -12.38
C GLY A 14 -17.43 11.69 -13.01
N ILE A 15 -17.13 11.75 -14.30
CA ILE A 15 -16.28 10.76 -14.94
C ILE A 15 -14.84 11.30 -14.92
N TYR A 16 -13.99 10.67 -14.11
CA TYR A 16 -12.58 10.98 -13.96
C TYR A 16 -11.77 9.93 -14.71
N LEU A 17 -11.38 10.23 -15.94
CA LEU A 17 -10.53 9.33 -16.73
C LEU A 17 -9.06 9.50 -16.33
N PRO A 18 -8.28 8.40 -16.33
CA PRO A 18 -6.86 8.48 -16.03
C PRO A 18 -6.14 9.29 -17.12
N SER A 19 -5.40 10.33 -16.70
CA SER A 19 -4.56 11.12 -17.59
C SER A 19 -3.16 10.53 -17.65
N PHE A 20 -2.59 10.44 -18.84
CA PHE A 20 -1.21 10.00 -19.02
C PHE A 20 -0.24 11.16 -18.75
N ASP A 21 0.56 11.05 -17.69
CA ASP A 21 1.34 12.18 -17.15
C ASP A 21 2.87 11.99 -17.29
N LEU A 22 3.31 11.49 -18.45
CA LEU A 22 4.73 11.26 -18.73
C LEU A 22 5.55 12.56 -18.78
N ALA A 23 4.93 13.66 -19.23
CA ALA A 23 5.60 14.95 -19.36
C ALA A 23 6.01 15.50 -17.98
N SER A 24 5.10 15.50 -17.01
CA SER A 24 5.41 15.97 -15.66
C SER A 24 6.40 15.06 -14.94
N LEU A 25 6.37 13.74 -15.17
CA LEU A 25 7.40 12.83 -14.66
C LEU A 25 8.79 13.16 -15.20
N TRP A 26 8.89 13.50 -16.49
CA TRP A 26 10.18 13.86 -17.10
C TRP A 26 10.72 15.20 -16.59
N GLU A 27 9.85 16.19 -16.41
CA GLU A 27 10.21 17.47 -15.80
C GLU A 27 10.65 17.30 -14.34
N ALA A 28 9.99 16.41 -13.60
CA ALA A 28 10.27 16.11 -12.20
C ALA A 28 11.49 15.19 -11.99
N LYS A 29 12.23 14.79 -13.03
CA LYS A 29 13.40 13.90 -12.90
C LYS A 29 14.48 14.41 -11.94
N GLY A 30 14.59 15.73 -11.74
CA GLY A 30 15.50 16.32 -10.76
C GLY A 30 15.17 15.90 -9.32
N VAL A 31 13.87 15.75 -9.02
CA VAL A 31 13.37 15.29 -7.72
C VAL A 31 13.82 13.86 -7.45
N LEU A 32 13.82 12.99 -8.47
CA LEU A 32 14.30 11.61 -8.34
C LEU A 32 15.73 11.54 -7.79
N VAL A 33 16.62 12.40 -8.28
CA VAL A 33 18.01 12.45 -7.84
C VAL A 33 18.11 12.98 -6.41
N SER A 34 17.39 14.06 -6.09
CA SER A 34 17.39 14.66 -4.75
C SER A 34 16.87 13.72 -3.67
N TYR A 35 15.88 12.90 -3.98
CA TYR A 35 15.26 11.96 -3.03
C TYR A 35 15.72 10.51 -3.20
N PHE A 36 16.74 10.26 -4.03
CA PHE A 36 17.21 8.89 -4.31
C PHE A 36 17.54 8.10 -3.04
N SER A 37 18.17 8.76 -2.04
CA SER A 37 18.52 8.15 -0.76
C SER A 37 17.31 7.74 0.09
N ILE A 38 16.11 8.25 -0.20
CA ILE A 38 14.85 7.86 0.48
C ILE A 38 14.09 6.85 -0.39
N ILE A 39 14.05 7.10 -1.70
CA ILE A 39 13.35 6.25 -2.68
C ILE A 39 13.93 4.83 -2.68
N LEU A 40 15.25 4.69 -2.65
CA LEU A 40 15.89 3.37 -2.69
C LEU A 40 15.54 2.52 -1.45
N PRO A 41 15.70 3.00 -0.20
CA PRO A 41 15.25 2.26 0.99
C PRO A 41 13.75 1.97 0.98
N MET A 42 12.91 2.94 0.61
CA MET A 42 11.45 2.75 0.57
C MET A 42 11.03 1.71 -0.48
N GLY A 43 11.67 1.71 -1.64
CA GLY A 43 11.45 0.71 -2.68
C GLY A 43 11.86 -0.68 -2.22
N LEU A 44 13.00 -0.81 -1.55
CA LEU A 44 13.45 -2.07 -0.96
C LEU A 44 12.49 -2.56 0.13
N PHE A 45 12.00 -1.66 1.00
CA PHE A 45 11.01 -1.99 2.01
C PHE A 45 9.72 -2.54 1.38
N ASN A 46 9.21 -1.91 0.31
CA ASN A 46 8.03 -2.40 -0.40
C ASN A 46 8.27 -3.76 -1.08
N LEU A 47 9.47 -3.99 -1.62
CA LEU A 47 9.86 -5.28 -2.19
C LEU A 47 9.83 -6.38 -1.12
N VAL A 48 10.46 -6.13 0.04
CA VAL A 48 10.47 -7.06 1.17
C VAL A 48 9.05 -7.30 1.69
N GLY A 49 8.22 -6.27 1.81
CA GLY A 49 6.82 -6.42 2.18
C GLY A 49 6.03 -7.27 1.18
N SER A 50 6.28 -7.12 -0.11
CA SER A 50 5.66 -7.96 -1.15
C SER A 50 6.09 -9.42 -1.04
N LEU A 51 7.36 -9.69 -0.71
CA LEU A 51 7.85 -11.05 -0.43
C LEU A 51 7.16 -11.66 0.78
N GLN A 52 7.05 -10.91 1.89
CA GLN A 52 6.36 -11.36 3.10
C GLN A 52 4.88 -11.69 2.83
N ASN A 53 4.21 -10.92 1.98
CA ASN A 53 2.83 -11.21 1.59
C ASN A 53 2.71 -12.50 0.78
N LEU A 54 3.72 -12.81 -0.04
CA LEU A 54 3.78 -14.06 -0.79
C LEU A 54 4.06 -15.26 0.12
N GLU A 55 4.99 -15.12 1.08
CA GLU A 55 5.25 -16.13 2.11
C GLU A 55 4.01 -16.38 2.97
N SER A 56 3.26 -15.31 3.29
CA SER A 56 1.99 -15.40 4.01
C SER A 56 0.92 -16.14 3.21
N ALA A 57 0.84 -15.90 1.89
CA ALA A 57 -0.05 -16.65 1.01
C ALA A 57 0.35 -18.14 0.89
N ALA A 58 1.65 -18.43 0.79
CA ALA A 58 2.18 -19.80 0.77
C ALA A 58 1.88 -20.54 2.08
N ALA A 59 2.00 -19.86 3.22
CA ALA A 59 1.62 -20.39 4.53
C ALA A 59 0.11 -20.68 4.64
N ALA A 60 -0.73 -19.97 3.89
CA ALA A 60 -2.17 -20.23 3.76
C ALA A 60 -2.51 -21.32 2.71
N GLY A 61 -1.51 -21.92 2.06
CA GLY A 61 -1.67 -23.02 1.11
C GLY A 61 -1.66 -22.63 -0.37
N ASP A 62 -1.42 -21.35 -0.70
CA ASP A 62 -1.31 -20.88 -2.09
C ASP A 62 0.13 -20.44 -2.40
N ASP A 63 0.93 -21.35 -2.94
CA ASP A 63 2.33 -21.11 -3.32
C ASP A 63 2.42 -20.49 -4.73
N TYR A 64 2.68 -19.18 -4.77
CA TYR A 64 2.79 -18.42 -6.01
C TYR A 64 4.26 -18.18 -6.38
N PRO A 65 4.62 -18.25 -7.68
CA PRO A 65 6.00 -18.03 -8.10
C PRO A 65 6.43 -16.58 -7.86
N THR A 66 7.50 -16.39 -7.07
CA THR A 66 7.95 -15.07 -6.59
C THR A 66 8.33 -14.10 -7.70
N ALA A 67 9.22 -14.50 -8.60
CA ALA A 67 9.74 -13.63 -9.64
C ALA A 67 8.64 -13.00 -10.54
N PRO A 68 7.69 -13.77 -11.11
CA PRO A 68 6.62 -13.18 -11.92
C PRO A 68 5.64 -12.34 -11.09
N CYS A 69 5.32 -12.72 -9.85
CA CYS A 69 4.47 -11.92 -8.97
C CYS A 69 5.07 -10.54 -8.69
N LEU A 70 6.37 -10.50 -8.38
CA LEU A 70 7.10 -9.24 -8.16
C LEU A 70 7.24 -8.43 -9.45
N ALA A 71 7.48 -9.08 -10.59
CA ALA A 71 7.55 -8.41 -11.88
C ALA A 71 6.23 -7.73 -12.24
N VAL A 72 5.10 -8.42 -12.06
CA VAL A 72 3.76 -7.85 -12.29
C VAL A 72 3.48 -6.71 -11.31
N ASN A 73 3.86 -6.84 -10.04
CA ASN A 73 3.73 -5.74 -9.08
C ASN A 73 4.55 -4.50 -9.50
N GLY A 74 5.81 -4.68 -9.89
CA GLY A 74 6.66 -3.59 -10.36
C GLY A 74 6.14 -2.92 -11.63
N LEU A 75 5.70 -3.71 -12.61
CA LEU A 75 5.08 -3.20 -13.84
C LEU A 75 3.78 -2.45 -13.54
N GLY A 76 2.96 -2.95 -12.61
CA GLY A 76 1.76 -2.28 -12.13
C GLY A 76 2.06 -0.94 -11.47
N THR A 77 3.13 -0.86 -10.66
CA THR A 77 3.62 0.38 -10.06
C THR A 77 4.04 1.40 -11.13
N ILE A 78 4.80 0.96 -12.14
CA ILE A 78 5.22 1.85 -13.24
C ILE A 78 4.00 2.35 -14.01
N ALA A 79 3.06 1.47 -14.34
CA ALA A 79 1.83 1.85 -15.02
C ALA A 79 1.02 2.85 -14.19
N ALA A 80 0.83 2.60 -12.89
CA ALA A 80 0.12 3.51 -12.00
C ALA A 80 0.80 4.88 -11.92
N ALA A 81 2.13 4.93 -11.84
CA ALA A 81 2.90 6.18 -11.84
C ALA A 81 2.72 6.97 -13.14
N LEU A 82 2.69 6.30 -14.29
CA LEU A 82 2.43 6.93 -15.60
C LEU A 82 1.03 7.55 -15.69
N PHE A 83 0.08 7.08 -14.89
CA PHE A 83 -1.27 7.66 -14.76
C PHE A 83 -1.41 8.59 -13.54
N GLY A 84 -0.29 9.06 -12.97
CA GLY A 84 -0.28 10.07 -11.91
C GLY A 84 -0.34 9.53 -10.48
N SER A 85 -0.22 8.21 -10.26
CA SER A 85 -0.14 7.66 -8.89
C SER A 85 1.19 8.04 -8.24
N CYS A 86 1.13 8.64 -7.05
CA CYS A 86 2.31 8.87 -6.22
C CYS A 86 2.65 7.68 -5.30
N PHE A 87 1.79 6.66 -5.26
CA PHE A 87 1.97 5.48 -4.41
C PHE A 87 2.32 4.24 -5.25
N PRO A 88 3.31 3.45 -4.82
CA PRO A 88 3.60 2.18 -5.45
C PRO A 88 2.49 1.17 -5.19
N THR A 89 2.32 0.22 -6.11
CA THR A 89 1.48 -0.94 -5.85
C THR A 89 2.20 -1.93 -4.94
N THR A 90 1.44 -2.78 -4.27
CA THR A 90 1.99 -3.84 -3.42
C THR A 90 1.11 -5.08 -3.50
N ILE A 91 1.70 -6.24 -3.25
CA ILE A 91 0.95 -7.51 -3.19
C ILE A 91 0.00 -7.44 -1.99
N TYR A 92 -1.21 -7.95 -2.16
CA TYR A 92 -2.25 -7.84 -1.14
C TYR A 92 -1.92 -8.66 0.12
N ILE A 93 -1.73 -7.97 1.26
CA ILE A 93 -1.41 -8.58 2.56
C ILE A 93 -2.55 -9.43 3.13
N GLY A 94 -3.79 -9.06 2.86
CA GLY A 94 -4.98 -9.72 3.42
C GLY A 94 -5.34 -11.04 2.75
N HIS A 95 -4.49 -11.58 1.88
CA HIS A 95 -4.78 -12.80 1.12
C HIS A 95 -5.20 -13.99 2.02
N PRO A 96 -4.48 -14.34 3.11
CA PRO A 96 -4.89 -15.42 4.00
C PRO A 96 -6.28 -15.21 4.61
N GLY A 97 -6.56 -14.00 5.11
CA GLY A 97 -7.87 -13.69 5.71
C GLY A 97 -9.03 -13.80 4.72
N CYS A 98 -8.84 -13.33 3.48
CA CYS A 98 -9.83 -13.53 2.42
C CYS A 98 -9.99 -15.01 2.07
N LYS A 99 -8.90 -15.76 2.01
CA LYS A 99 -8.91 -17.21 1.73
C LYS A 99 -9.68 -17.98 2.80
N ASP A 100 -9.47 -17.66 4.07
CA ASP A 100 -10.16 -18.28 5.21
C ASP A 100 -11.68 -18.03 5.18
N MET A 101 -12.11 -16.89 4.63
CA MET A 101 -13.54 -16.58 4.38
C MET A 101 -14.12 -17.33 3.16
N GLY A 102 -13.32 -18.16 2.48
CA GLY A 102 -13.72 -18.88 1.28
C GLY A 102 -13.70 -18.02 0.01
N ALA A 103 -13.04 -16.87 0.02
CA ALA A 103 -12.92 -16.02 -1.16
C ALA A 103 -12.13 -16.73 -2.27
N ARG A 104 -12.59 -16.53 -3.51
CA ARG A 104 -11.95 -17.06 -4.73
C ARG A 104 -11.57 -15.92 -5.65
N ILE A 105 -10.96 -16.23 -6.79
CA ILE A 105 -10.53 -15.26 -7.81
C ILE A 105 -11.62 -14.24 -8.20
N GLY A 106 -12.90 -14.67 -8.22
CA GLY A 106 -14.03 -13.78 -8.51
C GLY A 106 -14.19 -12.63 -7.51
N TYR A 107 -13.88 -12.87 -6.23
CA TYR A 107 -13.91 -11.83 -5.20
C TYR A 107 -12.87 -10.74 -5.48
N SER A 108 -11.63 -11.15 -5.79
CA SER A 108 -10.54 -10.21 -6.12
C SER A 108 -10.85 -9.40 -7.38
N TRP A 109 -11.38 -10.04 -8.42
CA TRP A 109 -11.76 -9.38 -9.66
C TRP A 109 -12.91 -8.38 -9.46
N LEU A 110 -13.96 -8.79 -8.75
CA LEU A 110 -15.10 -7.92 -8.46
C LEU A 110 -14.69 -6.73 -7.59
N ASN A 111 -13.84 -6.95 -6.59
CA ASN A 111 -13.30 -5.86 -5.78
C ASN A 111 -12.52 -4.85 -6.64
N GLY A 112 -11.66 -5.33 -7.55
CA GLY A 112 -10.95 -4.46 -8.49
C GLY A 112 -11.90 -3.67 -9.39
N LEU A 113 -12.95 -4.31 -9.91
CA LEU A 113 -13.96 -3.65 -10.74
C LEU A 113 -14.75 -2.58 -9.96
N VAL A 114 -15.20 -2.91 -8.74
CA VAL A 114 -15.93 -1.99 -7.86
C VAL A 114 -15.04 -0.79 -7.54
N MET A 115 -13.80 -1.01 -7.14
CA MET A 115 -12.86 0.08 -6.85
C MET A 115 -12.58 0.94 -8.09
N ALA A 116 -12.41 0.34 -9.26
CA ALA A 116 -12.26 1.09 -10.51
C ALA A 116 -13.47 1.98 -10.79
N VAL A 117 -14.70 1.46 -10.65
CA VAL A 117 -15.93 2.24 -10.82
C VAL A 117 -16.01 3.37 -9.78
N LEU A 118 -15.70 3.10 -8.52
CA LEU A 118 -15.72 4.11 -7.45
C LEU A 118 -14.72 5.24 -7.70
N CYS A 119 -13.51 4.91 -8.15
CA CYS A 119 -12.48 5.89 -8.50
C CYS A 119 -12.87 6.70 -9.75
N LEU A 120 -13.29 6.03 -10.83
CA LEU A 120 -13.66 6.68 -12.09
C LEU A 120 -14.91 7.55 -11.94
N THR A 121 -15.80 7.27 -10.99
CA THR A 121 -17.00 8.07 -10.72
C THR A 121 -16.78 9.19 -9.71
N GLY A 122 -15.61 9.25 -9.05
CA GLY A 122 -15.33 10.17 -7.94
C GLY A 122 -16.06 9.83 -6.63
N SER A 123 -16.89 8.79 -6.62
CA SER A 123 -17.69 8.39 -5.45
C SER A 123 -16.85 7.87 -4.28
N LEU A 124 -15.59 7.48 -4.52
CA LEU A 124 -14.65 7.10 -3.46
C LEU A 124 -14.46 8.23 -2.43
N SER A 125 -14.40 9.49 -2.85
CA SER A 125 -14.22 10.63 -1.94
C SER A 125 -15.40 10.80 -0.99
N LEU A 126 -16.62 10.50 -1.45
CA LEU A 126 -17.82 10.50 -0.62
C LEU A 126 -17.80 9.35 0.41
N LEU A 127 -17.34 8.17 0.00
CA LEU A 127 -17.21 7.04 0.91
C LEU A 127 -16.18 7.32 2.01
N VAL A 128 -15.02 7.88 1.65
CA VAL A 128 -13.97 8.23 2.62
C VAL A 128 -14.44 9.33 3.57
N TYR A 129 -15.24 10.30 3.10
CA TYR A 129 -15.83 11.33 3.95
C TYR A 129 -16.74 10.75 5.05
N LEU A 130 -17.41 9.63 4.79
CA LEU A 130 -18.28 8.97 5.77
C LEU A 130 -17.51 8.18 6.83
N ILE A 131 -16.23 7.87 6.62
CA ILE A 131 -15.43 7.08 7.54
C ILE A 131 -14.83 8.00 8.61
N PRO A 132 -15.16 7.82 9.91
CA PRO A 132 -14.58 8.63 10.98
C PRO A 132 -13.07 8.39 11.09
N ILE A 133 -12.31 9.47 11.28
CA ILE A 133 -10.85 9.40 11.45
C ILE A 133 -10.45 8.53 12.66
N ASP A 134 -11.28 8.54 13.72
CA ASP A 134 -11.05 7.74 14.92
C ASP A 134 -11.02 6.23 14.62
N SER A 135 -11.80 5.77 13.63
CA SER A 135 -11.80 4.37 13.22
C SER A 135 -10.48 3.98 12.53
N ALA A 136 -9.93 4.88 11.72
CA ALA A 136 -8.63 4.67 11.08
C ALA A 136 -7.49 4.62 12.11
N MET A 137 -7.53 5.46 13.14
CA MET A 137 -6.55 5.42 14.23
C MET A 137 -6.65 4.12 15.03
N ALA A 138 -7.88 3.70 15.36
CA ALA A 138 -8.11 2.46 16.10
C ALA A 138 -7.60 1.23 15.35
N ILE A 139 -7.83 1.13 14.05
CA ILE A 139 -7.36 -0.01 13.25
C ILE A 139 -5.84 -0.03 13.11
N VAL A 140 -5.18 1.12 12.93
CA VAL A 140 -3.72 1.20 12.84
C VAL A 140 -3.09 0.80 14.18
N LEU A 141 -3.63 1.27 15.30
CA LEU A 141 -3.17 0.87 16.64
C LEU A 141 -3.30 -0.65 16.84
N TRP A 142 -4.46 -1.20 16.49
CA TRP A 142 -4.71 -2.64 16.59
C TRP A 142 -3.73 -3.45 15.74
N ILE A 143 -3.52 -3.07 14.48
CA ILE A 143 -2.55 -3.72 13.59
C ILE A 143 -1.15 -3.65 14.19
N GLY A 144 -0.74 -2.50 14.74
CA GLY A 144 0.56 -2.35 15.40
C GLY A 144 0.74 -3.32 16.57
N ILE A 145 -0.27 -3.45 17.45
CA ILE A 145 -0.25 -4.40 18.57
C ILE A 145 -0.10 -5.84 18.05
N ILE A 146 -0.86 -6.21 17.02
CA ILE A 146 -0.82 -7.56 16.45
C ILE A 146 0.53 -7.87 15.81
N ILE A 147 1.11 -6.94 15.04
CA ILE A 147 2.44 -7.11 14.42
C ILE A 147 3.51 -7.32 15.49
N VAL A 148 3.47 -6.52 16.57
CA VAL A 148 4.41 -6.68 17.70
C VAL A 148 4.19 -8.01 18.41
N SER A 149 2.95 -8.42 18.67
CA SER A 149 2.65 -9.72 19.29
C SER A 149 3.14 -10.89 18.42
N GLN A 150 2.96 -10.79 17.11
CA GLN A 150 3.37 -11.84 16.16
C GLN A 150 4.89 -11.91 16.02
N SER A 151 5.61 -10.78 16.10
CA SER A 151 7.07 -10.80 16.02
C SER A 151 7.71 -11.61 17.15
N PHE A 152 7.15 -11.57 18.37
CA PHE A 152 7.59 -12.45 19.46
C PHE A 152 7.12 -13.89 19.26
N SER A 153 5.87 -14.10 18.82
CA SER A 153 5.30 -15.46 18.66
C SER A 153 5.97 -16.27 17.54
N ALA A 154 6.41 -15.60 16.47
CA ALA A 154 7.09 -16.23 15.33
C ALA A 154 8.60 -16.42 15.55
N THR A 155 9.17 -15.78 16.57
CA THR A 155 10.62 -15.78 16.82
C THR A 155 10.97 -16.74 17.96
N PRO A 156 12.06 -17.52 17.87
CA PRO A 156 12.57 -18.29 19.01
C PRO A 156 12.91 -17.41 20.21
N VAL A 157 12.67 -17.89 21.44
CA VAL A 157 12.82 -17.11 22.70
C VAL A 157 14.22 -16.53 22.88
N ASN A 158 15.26 -17.24 22.41
CA ASN A 158 16.65 -16.78 22.47
C ASN A 158 16.92 -15.53 21.61
N HIS A 159 16.06 -15.22 20.63
CA HIS A 159 16.19 -14.06 19.75
C HIS A 159 15.24 -12.91 20.12
N TYR A 160 14.49 -13.00 21.21
CA TYR A 160 13.65 -11.89 21.70
C TYR A 160 14.42 -10.57 21.91
N PRO A 161 15.69 -10.57 22.38
CA PRO A 161 16.47 -9.34 22.46
C PRO A 161 16.62 -8.63 21.11
N ALA A 162 16.72 -9.38 20.00
CA ALA A 162 16.82 -8.80 18.66
C ALA A 162 15.52 -8.10 18.24
N VAL A 163 14.36 -8.69 18.57
CA VAL A 163 13.04 -8.07 18.33
C VAL A 163 12.93 -6.75 19.09
N VAL A 164 13.31 -6.74 20.37
CA VAL A 164 13.30 -5.52 21.21
C VAL A 164 14.22 -4.45 20.62
N ILE A 165 15.46 -4.80 20.28
CA ILE A 165 16.42 -3.87 19.66
C ILE A 165 15.85 -3.29 18.35
N GLY A 166 15.13 -4.09 17.55
CA GLY A 166 14.48 -3.61 16.33
C GLY A 166 13.34 -2.61 16.58
N LEU A 167 12.62 -2.72 17.69
CA LEU A 167 11.53 -1.80 18.06
C LEU A 167 12.05 -0.49 18.67
N LEU A 168 13.21 -0.52 19.33
CA LEU A 168 13.75 0.63 20.08
C LEU A 168 13.87 1.92 19.24
N PRO A 169 14.44 1.93 18.01
CA PRO A 169 14.53 3.16 17.22
C PRO A 169 13.16 3.79 16.94
N GLY A 170 12.17 2.96 16.63
CA GLY A 170 10.81 3.41 16.34
C GLY A 170 10.13 4.04 17.55
N ILE A 171 10.35 3.49 18.75
CA ILE A 171 9.79 4.02 20.00
C ILE A 171 10.57 5.24 20.48
N ALA A 172 11.90 5.20 20.42
CA ALA A 172 12.79 6.26 20.89
C ALA A 172 12.67 7.54 20.05
N ALA A 173 12.30 7.43 18.77
CA ALA A 173 12.04 8.59 17.91
C ALA A 173 10.87 9.49 18.41
N TRP A 174 10.04 9.00 19.34
CA TRP A 174 8.90 9.73 19.92
C TRP A 174 9.11 10.09 21.40
N GLY A 175 10.27 9.77 21.98
CA GLY A 175 10.64 10.20 23.34
C GLY A 175 11.19 11.64 23.34
N PRO A 176 11.07 12.38 24.47
CA PRO A 176 11.67 13.70 24.63
C PRO A 176 13.20 13.68 24.65
#